data_AF-A0A8C9WQF0-F1
#
_entry.id   AF-A0A8C9WQF0-F1
#
_cell.length_a   1.000
_cell.length_b   1.000
_cell.length_c   1.000
_cell.angle_alpha   90.00
_cell.angle_beta   90.00
_cell.angle_gamma   90.00
#
_symmetry.space_group_name_H-M   'P 1'
#
loop_
_entity.id
_entity.type
_entity.pdbx_description
1 polymer ?
#
loop_
_entity_poly.entity_id
_entity_poly.type
_entity_poly.pdbx_seq_one_letter_code
_entity_poly.pdbx_strand_id
1 'polypeptide(L)'
;MSWALYPRHGCPRGSEGTVNQKGARLYDRLPCVHAAKQCTLLQDWHCSSLKGCFFLEEDGGIVSLQYRLRVPQATSVFLTIQPLNLSQADEKPSSWMNVDTALFVATANETKEDFNFVCCTELRDKEKFGWKGELSAGTYYILPFTTGCRLKGQRKPVAKVAQLVYRGESGELVLTKEFRAALSDIFEIIDLDGNGLLSLEEYNFFEQRTSGEKCDEDAWAICRENFDTKRNELTRQGFMELNLMEANDREGDPSDLWVTLESMGYNRALEMVEACPFTVSVYTEAFKPTLQPVSLESGHKILNTALCQSVIAKGEARPIKGHQAVVVYTYRSEARISSVISNKSNQKVIVHVNNEQSKNCTSSRGMNVFAVEVPARTKMVCQHIMPTNEKQEWSYSCVESIVM
;
A
#
# COMPACT_ATOMS: atom_id res chain seq x y z
N MET A 1 -29.53 20.05 -58.14
CA MET A 1 -28.45 21.02 -57.90
C MET A 1 -27.34 20.24 -57.20
N SER A 2 -26.61 19.36 -57.91
CA SER A 2 -25.39 19.63 -58.71
C SER A 2 -24.27 20.26 -57.88
N TRP A 3 -23.02 19.80 -57.85
CA TRP A 3 -22.25 18.89 -58.70
C TRP A 3 -21.18 18.13 -57.88
N ALA A 4 -20.81 16.95 -58.37
CA ALA A 4 -19.67 16.13 -57.94
C ALA A 4 -18.33 16.64 -58.51
N LEU A 5 -17.19 16.14 -58.00
CA LEU A 5 -16.13 15.44 -58.78
C LEU A 5 -14.89 15.08 -57.93
N TYR A 6 -14.49 13.80 -58.05
CA TYR A 6 -13.17 13.24 -57.71
C TYR A 6 -12.13 13.64 -58.79
N PRO A 7 -10.81 13.41 -58.56
CA PRO A 7 -10.20 12.22 -59.19
C PRO A 7 -9.23 11.42 -58.31
N ARG A 8 -9.04 10.18 -58.77
CA ARG A 8 -8.15 9.09 -58.32
C ARG A 8 -6.70 9.30 -58.77
N HIS A 9 -5.78 8.52 -58.18
CA HIS A 9 -4.71 7.68 -58.76
C HIS A 9 -3.65 7.44 -57.65
N GLY A 10 -3.04 6.28 -57.40
CA GLY A 10 -3.03 4.95 -57.98
C GLY A 10 -2.08 4.10 -57.13
N CYS A 11 -2.34 2.81 -57.02
CA CYS A 11 -1.50 1.81 -56.36
C CYS A 11 -0.66 1.08 -57.44
N PRO A 12 0.55 0.59 -57.13
CA PRO A 12 1.04 -0.64 -57.73
C PRO A 12 1.20 -1.74 -56.68
N ARG A 13 0.67 -2.92 -57.02
CA ARG A 13 0.89 -4.19 -56.33
C ARG A 13 2.20 -4.83 -56.78
N GLY A 14 2.80 -5.58 -55.87
CA GLY A 14 3.29 -6.93 -56.15
C GLY A 14 4.76 -7.18 -55.83
N SER A 15 5.03 -7.97 -54.79
CA SER A 15 5.48 -9.37 -54.95
C SER A 15 5.78 -10.01 -53.59
N GLU A 16 5.41 -11.29 -53.48
CA GLU A 16 5.57 -12.21 -52.37
C GLU A 16 7.04 -12.45 -51.97
N GLY A 17 7.26 -12.87 -50.72
CA GLY A 17 8.45 -13.66 -50.38
C GLY A 17 9.03 -13.43 -48.99
N THR A 18 8.97 -14.49 -48.19
CA THR A 18 9.86 -14.86 -47.07
C THR A 18 9.76 -14.14 -45.71
N VAL A 19 9.20 -14.92 -44.77
CA VAL A 19 9.45 -14.92 -43.32
C VAL A 19 10.94 -14.72 -43.02
N ASN A 20 11.27 -13.70 -42.21
CA ASN A 20 12.41 -13.82 -41.31
C ASN A 20 12.25 -12.95 -40.06
N GLN A 21 12.35 -13.62 -38.92
CA GLN A 21 12.46 -13.04 -37.59
C GLN A 21 13.71 -12.16 -37.51
N LYS A 22 13.55 -10.90 -37.12
CA LYS A 22 14.58 -10.06 -36.44
C LYS A 22 13.97 -8.69 -36.11
N GLY A 23 13.20 -8.63 -35.03
CA GLY A 23 12.85 -7.37 -34.36
C GLY A 23 14.02 -6.95 -33.48
N ALA A 24 14.95 -6.18 -34.03
CA ALA A 24 15.99 -5.50 -33.26
C ALA A 24 15.32 -4.41 -32.40
N ARG A 25 15.39 -4.58 -31.08
CA ARG A 25 14.95 -3.61 -30.09
C ARG A 25 15.92 -2.42 -30.11
N LEU A 26 15.49 -1.28 -30.65
CA LEU A 26 15.94 0.03 -30.17
C LEU A 26 14.90 0.53 -29.16
N TYR A 27 15.08 0.17 -27.91
CA TYR A 27 14.60 0.98 -26.80
C TYR A 27 15.86 1.53 -26.14
N ASP A 28 16.10 2.82 -26.35
CA ASP A 28 17.14 3.54 -25.63
C ASP A 28 16.91 3.37 -24.13
N ARG A 29 17.92 2.80 -23.49
CA ARG A 29 18.06 2.69 -22.04
C ARG A 29 18.07 4.11 -21.47
N LEU A 30 17.13 4.47 -20.60
CA LEU A 30 17.29 5.53 -19.58
C LEU A 30 16.06 5.55 -18.64
N PRO A 31 16.12 4.91 -17.46
CA PRO A 31 15.31 5.39 -16.32
C PRO A 31 16.11 5.75 -15.06
N CYS A 32 17.27 5.15 -14.80
CA CYS A 32 17.90 5.27 -13.47
C CYS A 32 18.59 6.60 -13.15
N VAL A 33 18.88 7.45 -14.15
CA VAL A 33 19.63 8.71 -13.92
C VAL A 33 18.71 9.87 -13.50
N HIS A 34 17.39 9.75 -13.64
CA HIS A 34 16.45 10.84 -13.35
C HIS A 34 16.04 10.95 -11.87
N ALA A 35 15.94 9.84 -11.13
CA ALA A 35 15.54 9.89 -9.71
C ALA A 35 16.58 10.57 -8.82
N ALA A 36 17.87 10.22 -8.98
CA ALA A 36 18.96 10.83 -8.21
C ALA A 36 19.19 12.32 -8.57
N LYS A 37 18.99 12.73 -9.83
CA LYS A 37 19.04 14.14 -10.25
C LYS A 37 17.81 14.95 -9.81
N GLN A 38 16.70 14.30 -9.46
CA GLN A 38 15.48 14.97 -9.02
C GLN A 38 15.60 15.53 -7.58
N CYS A 39 16.43 14.93 -6.73
CA CYS A 39 16.60 15.36 -5.35
C CYS A 39 17.21 16.77 -5.22
N THR A 40 18.11 17.17 -6.13
CA THR A 40 18.70 18.51 -6.18
C THR A 40 17.73 19.59 -6.69
N LEU A 41 16.65 19.22 -7.38
CA LEU A 41 15.65 20.15 -7.94
C LEU A 41 14.48 20.44 -6.98
N LEU A 42 14.40 19.72 -5.85
CA LEU A 42 13.31 19.83 -4.88
C LEU A 42 13.68 20.67 -3.64
N GLN A 43 14.90 21.22 -3.56
CA GLN A 43 15.33 22.01 -2.40
C GLN A 43 14.45 23.23 -2.14
N ASP A 44 13.89 23.83 -3.19
CA ASP A 44 13.00 24.99 -3.10
C ASP A 44 11.51 24.61 -2.99
N TRP A 45 11.17 23.32 -2.99
CA TRP A 45 9.79 22.86 -2.90
C TRP A 45 9.37 22.73 -1.44
N HIS A 46 8.12 23.12 -1.17
CA HIS A 46 7.55 22.86 0.15
C HIS A 46 7.25 21.37 0.32
N CYS A 47 7.44 20.84 1.52
CA CYS A 47 7.22 19.43 1.83
C CYS A 47 6.33 19.25 3.06
N SER A 48 5.47 18.23 3.00
CA SER A 48 4.82 17.63 4.17
C SER A 48 4.98 16.12 4.08
N SER A 49 5.27 15.47 5.20
CA SER A 49 5.35 14.02 5.28
C SER A 49 4.52 13.51 6.45
N LEU A 50 3.96 12.31 6.29
CA LEU A 50 3.31 11.56 7.36
C LEU A 50 3.72 10.09 7.24
N LYS A 51 3.76 9.40 8.38
CA LYS A 51 3.95 7.96 8.45
C LYS A 51 2.60 7.24 8.39
N GLY A 52 2.68 5.93 8.17
CA GLY A 52 1.55 5.01 8.25
C GLY A 52 2.06 3.58 8.25
N CYS A 53 1.14 2.63 8.22
CA CYS A 53 1.47 1.22 8.19
C CYS A 53 0.44 0.43 7.38
N PHE A 54 0.92 -0.56 6.63
CA PHE A 54 0.07 -1.63 6.11
C PHE A 54 -0.03 -2.73 7.16
N PHE A 55 -1.24 -3.11 7.56
CA PHE A 55 -1.48 -4.26 8.42
C PHE A 55 -2.17 -5.36 7.62
N LEU A 56 -1.72 -6.60 7.81
CA LEU A 56 -2.37 -7.79 7.28
C LEU A 56 -3.45 -8.26 8.25
N GLU A 57 -4.67 -8.41 7.75
CA GLU A 57 -5.81 -8.92 8.50
C GLU A 57 -5.92 -10.45 8.38
N GLU A 58 -6.66 -11.07 9.30
CA GLU A 58 -6.82 -12.54 9.35
C GLU A 58 -7.41 -13.13 8.06
N ASP A 59 -8.28 -12.39 7.38
CA ASP A 59 -8.88 -12.78 6.10
C ASP A 59 -7.93 -12.62 4.90
N GLY A 60 -6.70 -12.16 5.15
CA GLY A 60 -5.68 -11.85 4.14
C GLY A 60 -5.86 -10.47 3.49
N GLY A 61 -6.84 -9.68 3.95
CA GLY A 61 -7.00 -8.29 3.60
C GLY A 61 -5.82 -7.44 4.09
N ILE A 62 -5.59 -6.31 3.43
CA ILE A 62 -4.58 -5.35 3.87
C ILE A 62 -5.27 -4.03 4.13
N VAL A 63 -5.11 -3.52 5.35
CA VAL A 63 -5.62 -2.22 5.77
C VAL A 63 -4.47 -1.24 5.94
N SER A 64 -4.75 0.03 5.73
CA SER A 64 -3.81 1.12 6.00
C SER A 64 -4.58 2.41 6.22
N LEU A 65 -3.97 3.31 6.97
CA LEU A 65 -4.44 4.68 7.09
C LEU A 65 -4.47 5.35 5.71
N GLN A 66 -5.50 6.15 5.47
CA GLN A 66 -5.63 6.96 4.26
C GLN A 66 -5.33 8.41 4.60
N TYR A 67 -5.00 9.23 3.60
CA TYR A 67 -4.72 10.64 3.84
C TYR A 67 -5.54 11.55 2.95
N ARG A 68 -5.83 12.74 3.47
CA ARG A 68 -6.45 13.82 2.72
C ARG A 68 -5.40 14.88 2.41
N LEU A 69 -5.25 15.20 1.13
CA LEU A 69 -4.41 16.27 0.63
C LEU A 69 -5.28 17.44 0.15
N ARG A 70 -5.03 18.65 0.66
CA ARG A 70 -5.66 19.88 0.15
C ARG A 70 -4.69 20.65 -0.74
N VAL A 71 -5.16 20.97 -1.96
CA VAL A 71 -4.43 21.74 -2.97
C VAL A 71 -5.21 23.05 -3.21
N PRO A 72 -4.81 24.20 -2.63
CA PRO A 72 -5.54 25.46 -2.76
C PRO A 72 -5.51 26.06 -4.18
N GLN A 73 -4.45 25.79 -4.95
CA GLN A 73 -4.28 26.27 -6.32
C GLN A 73 -3.54 25.22 -7.14
N ALA A 74 -3.71 25.27 -8.47
CA ALA A 74 -3.00 24.38 -9.36
C ALA A 74 -1.48 24.51 -9.15
N THR A 75 -0.79 23.38 -9.03
CA THR A 75 0.66 23.33 -8.76
C THR A 75 1.26 22.05 -9.31
N SER A 76 2.55 22.10 -9.60
CA SER A 76 3.36 20.89 -9.71
C SER A 76 3.43 20.19 -8.36
N VAL A 77 3.30 18.87 -8.38
CA VAL A 77 3.33 17.99 -7.22
C VAL A 77 4.30 16.85 -7.49
N PHE A 78 5.09 16.51 -6.48
CA PHE A 78 5.84 15.27 -6.43
C PHE A 78 5.40 14.47 -5.21
N LEU A 79 4.92 13.25 -5.44
CA LEU A 79 4.42 12.34 -4.40
C LEU A 79 5.41 11.21 -4.26
N THR A 80 5.70 10.81 -3.02
CA THR A 80 6.55 9.64 -2.76
C THR A 80 6.02 8.80 -1.62
N ILE A 81 6.23 7.49 -1.72
CA ILE A 81 6.02 6.53 -0.64
C ILE A 81 7.21 5.56 -0.59
N GLN A 82 7.58 5.12 0.61
CA GLN A 82 8.59 4.08 0.82
C GLN A 82 8.34 3.33 2.13
N PRO A 83 8.69 2.05 2.24
CA PRO A 83 8.78 1.36 3.52
C PRO A 83 9.69 2.12 4.51
N LEU A 84 9.31 2.13 5.78
CA LEU A 84 10.06 2.73 6.87
C LEU A 84 10.96 1.67 7.50
N ASN A 85 12.27 1.91 7.52
CA ASN A 85 13.22 1.06 8.22
C ASN A 85 13.27 1.44 9.70
N LEU A 86 12.92 0.50 10.58
CA LEU A 86 12.99 0.69 12.04
C LEU A 86 14.30 0.13 12.63
N SER A 87 15.06 -0.64 11.86
CA SER A 87 16.35 -1.16 12.31
C SER A 87 17.34 -0.03 12.56
N GLN A 88 17.93 -0.01 13.76
CA GLN A 88 18.99 0.92 14.13
C GLN A 88 20.36 0.58 13.52
N ALA A 89 20.49 -0.59 12.89
CA ALA A 89 21.73 -1.03 12.26
C ALA A 89 21.59 -1.06 10.74
N ASP A 90 22.34 -0.20 10.05
CA ASP A 90 22.38 -0.12 8.57
C ASP A 90 22.72 -1.46 7.90
N GLU A 91 23.41 -2.36 8.62
CA GLU A 91 23.85 -3.67 8.12
C GLU A 91 22.72 -4.70 8.02
N LYS A 92 21.58 -4.50 8.70
CA LYS A 92 20.44 -5.41 8.65
C LYS A 92 19.13 -4.62 8.56
N PRO A 93 18.63 -4.31 7.35
CA PRO A 93 17.35 -3.63 7.19
C PRO A 93 16.21 -4.46 7.75
N SER A 94 15.11 -3.79 8.11
CA SER A 94 13.88 -4.46 8.51
C SER A 94 13.40 -5.47 7.47
N SER A 95 12.78 -6.57 7.93
CA SER A 95 12.34 -7.68 7.08
C SER A 95 11.32 -7.29 6.02
N TRP A 96 10.51 -6.25 6.28
CA TRP A 96 9.47 -5.73 5.40
C TRP A 96 9.97 -4.74 4.33
N MET A 97 11.26 -4.40 4.30
CA MET A 97 11.80 -3.43 3.32
C MET A 97 11.65 -3.88 1.86
N ASN A 98 11.33 -5.16 1.62
CA ASN A 98 11.06 -5.70 0.29
C ASN A 98 9.60 -5.57 -0.15
N VAL A 99 8.69 -5.14 0.73
CA VAL A 99 7.27 -4.93 0.45
C VAL A 99 7.13 -3.78 -0.55
N ASP A 100 6.36 -4.00 -1.61
CA ASP A 100 6.11 -2.95 -2.59
C ASP A 100 5.08 -1.95 -2.05
N THR A 101 5.30 -0.67 -2.35
CA THR A 101 4.41 0.40 -1.92
C THR A 101 4.04 1.26 -3.12
N ALA A 102 2.82 1.75 -3.17
CA ALA A 102 2.40 2.80 -4.08
C ALA A 102 1.33 3.69 -3.44
N LEU A 103 1.15 4.87 -3.99
CA LEU A 103 0.02 5.74 -3.69
C LEU A 103 -0.91 5.75 -4.90
N PHE A 104 -2.20 5.66 -4.64
CA PHE A 104 -3.25 6.00 -5.59
C PHE A 104 -3.88 7.32 -5.16
N VAL A 105 -4.01 8.24 -6.10
CA VAL A 105 -4.65 9.53 -5.86
C VAL A 105 -6.02 9.51 -6.50
N ALA A 106 -7.02 9.87 -5.70
CA ALA A 106 -8.40 10.03 -6.16
C ALA A 106 -8.95 11.39 -5.73
N THR A 107 -9.88 11.95 -6.50
CA THR A 107 -10.60 13.16 -6.10
C THR A 107 -11.47 12.89 -4.88
N ALA A 108 -11.44 13.77 -3.87
CA ALA A 108 -12.33 13.73 -2.73
C ALA A 108 -13.48 14.72 -2.97
N ASN A 109 -14.62 14.25 -3.47
CA ASN A 109 -15.84 15.06 -3.56
C ASN A 109 -16.62 14.95 -2.25
N GLU A 110 -16.86 16.07 -1.58
CA GLU A 110 -17.58 16.10 -0.29
C GLU A 110 -19.09 15.82 -0.42
N THR A 111 -19.64 15.94 -1.63
CA THR A 111 -21.11 15.93 -1.86
C THR A 111 -21.63 14.73 -2.64
N LYS A 112 -20.76 13.86 -3.14
CA LYS A 112 -21.12 12.65 -3.91
C LYS A 112 -20.19 11.52 -3.54
N GLU A 113 -20.69 10.28 -3.53
CA GLU A 113 -19.84 9.06 -3.50
C GLU A 113 -18.99 8.88 -4.79
N ASP A 114 -18.94 9.89 -5.66
CA ASP A 114 -18.20 9.88 -6.90
C ASP A 114 -16.77 10.36 -6.66
N PHE A 115 -15.84 9.42 -6.67
CA PHE A 115 -14.41 9.67 -6.69
C PHE A 115 -13.82 9.16 -8.02
N ASN A 116 -12.83 9.87 -8.53
CA ASN A 116 -12.16 9.51 -9.78
C ASN A 116 -10.67 9.32 -9.54
N PHE A 117 -10.10 8.27 -10.11
CA PHE A 117 -8.67 8.08 -10.21
C PHE A 117 -8.02 9.27 -10.93
N VAL A 118 -6.94 9.79 -10.33
CA VAL A 118 -6.15 10.89 -10.87
C VAL A 118 -4.79 10.37 -11.34
N CYS A 119 -4.02 9.79 -10.43
CA CYS A 119 -2.69 9.27 -10.73
C CYS A 119 -2.25 8.22 -9.70
N CYS A 120 -1.11 7.56 -9.95
CA CYS A 120 -0.48 6.66 -8.99
C CYS A 120 1.04 6.71 -9.10
N THR A 121 1.73 6.36 -8.02
CA THR A 121 3.19 6.26 -7.99
C THR A 121 3.66 5.00 -8.72
N GLU A 122 4.50 5.20 -9.72
CA GLU A 122 5.00 4.13 -10.59
C GLU A 122 6.51 4.25 -10.88
N LEU A 123 7.11 5.42 -10.63
CA LEU A 123 8.56 5.60 -10.74
C LEU A 123 9.22 4.96 -9.53
N ARG A 124 10.11 3.99 -9.74
CA ARG A 124 10.80 3.27 -8.66
C ARG A 124 12.26 3.69 -8.59
N ASP A 125 12.71 4.07 -7.40
CA ASP A 125 14.12 4.23 -7.03
C ASP A 125 14.38 3.40 -5.77
N LYS A 126 14.99 2.23 -5.95
CA LYS A 126 15.14 1.20 -4.91
C LYS A 126 13.79 0.87 -4.23
N GLU A 127 13.61 1.15 -2.95
CA GLU A 127 12.40 0.93 -2.17
C GLU A 127 11.40 2.11 -2.26
N LYS A 128 11.82 3.24 -2.83
CA LYS A 128 10.99 4.45 -2.95
C LYS A 128 10.21 4.47 -4.26
N PHE A 129 8.91 4.73 -4.16
CA PHE A 129 8.02 4.90 -5.30
C PHE A 129 7.55 6.35 -5.39
N GLY A 130 7.49 6.90 -6.60
CA GLY A 130 7.15 8.29 -6.82
C GLY A 130 6.28 8.57 -8.05
N TRP A 131 5.69 9.75 -8.06
CA TRP A 131 4.96 10.34 -9.18
C TRP A 131 5.17 11.84 -9.21
N LYS A 132 5.46 12.40 -10.39
CA LYS A 132 5.52 13.85 -10.62
C LYS A 132 4.49 14.24 -11.66
N GLY A 133 3.75 15.32 -11.41
CA GLY A 133 2.81 15.90 -12.36
C GLY A 133 2.14 17.14 -11.79
N GLU A 134 1.04 17.57 -12.38
CA GLU A 134 0.26 18.72 -11.92
C GLU A 134 -1.04 18.26 -11.27
N LEU A 135 -1.41 18.88 -10.15
CA LEU A 135 -2.74 18.75 -9.55
C LEU A 135 -3.45 20.10 -9.62
N SER A 136 -4.73 20.08 -10.01
CA SER A 136 -5.61 21.24 -9.95
C SER A 136 -5.97 21.59 -8.50
N ALA A 137 -6.56 22.78 -8.30
CA ALA A 137 -7.14 23.13 -7.02
C ALA A 137 -8.24 22.13 -6.62
N GLY A 138 -8.22 21.64 -5.37
CA GLY A 138 -9.19 20.69 -4.86
C GLY A 138 -8.71 19.90 -3.65
N THR A 139 -9.53 18.93 -3.25
CA THR A 139 -9.21 17.95 -2.18
C THR A 139 -9.04 16.58 -2.81
N TYR A 140 -8.03 15.85 -2.36
CA TYR A 140 -7.67 14.53 -2.87
C TYR A 140 -7.52 13.53 -1.73
N TYR A 141 -7.95 12.30 -1.99
CA TYR A 141 -7.55 11.15 -1.19
C TYR A 141 -6.23 10.60 -1.72
N ILE A 142 -5.29 10.43 -0.81
CA ILE A 142 -4.02 9.74 -1.01
C ILE A 142 -4.15 8.37 -0.37
N LEU A 143 -4.11 7.35 -1.20
CA LEU A 143 -4.46 5.99 -0.83
C LEU A 143 -3.22 5.08 -0.89
N PRO A 144 -2.59 4.75 0.25
CA PRO A 144 -1.51 3.78 0.29
C PRO A 144 -1.97 2.41 -0.23
N PHE A 145 -1.11 1.78 -0.99
CA PHE A 145 -1.34 0.49 -1.62
C PHE A 145 -0.07 -0.35 -1.58
N THR A 146 -0.24 -1.63 -1.31
CA THR A 146 0.75 -2.67 -1.60
C THR A 146 0.06 -3.79 -2.38
N THR A 147 0.79 -4.52 -3.21
CA THR A 147 0.20 -5.68 -3.89
C THR A 147 -0.13 -6.83 -2.94
N GLY A 148 0.41 -6.83 -1.72
CA GLY A 148 0.31 -7.96 -0.79
C GLY A 148 1.10 -9.20 -1.22
N CYS A 149 1.90 -9.11 -2.30
CA CYS A 149 2.68 -10.25 -2.77
C CYS A 149 3.78 -10.67 -1.79
N ARG A 150 4.29 -9.71 -1.01
CA ARG A 150 5.43 -9.85 -0.08
C ARG A 150 5.08 -9.53 1.38
N LEU A 151 3.92 -8.94 1.65
CA LEU A 151 3.35 -8.81 2.99
C LEU A 151 2.40 -9.98 3.21
N LYS A 152 2.91 -11.08 3.77
CA LYS A 152 2.16 -12.33 3.96
C LYS A 152 2.40 -12.85 5.37
N GLY A 153 1.33 -13.25 6.04
CA GLY A 153 1.38 -13.78 7.40
C GLY A 153 2.32 -14.99 7.45
N GLN A 154 3.30 -14.93 8.34
CA GLN A 154 4.23 -16.04 8.52
C GLN A 154 3.53 -17.18 9.27
N ARG A 155 3.06 -18.19 8.53
CA ARG A 155 2.52 -19.43 9.10
C ARG A 155 3.56 -20.36 9.74
N LYS A 156 4.78 -19.87 9.99
CA LYS A 156 5.80 -20.70 10.63
C LYS A 156 5.44 -20.84 12.11
N PRO A 157 5.40 -22.07 12.65
CA PRO A 157 5.19 -22.26 14.07
C PRO A 157 6.25 -21.50 14.87
N VAL A 158 5.80 -20.64 15.79
CA VAL A 158 6.70 -19.96 16.72
C VAL A 158 7.20 -21.00 17.72
N ALA A 159 8.51 -21.28 17.71
CA ALA A 159 9.10 -22.31 18.57
C ALA A 159 9.10 -21.95 20.06
N LYS A 160 9.15 -20.65 20.38
CA LYS A 160 9.16 -20.12 21.74
C LYS A 160 8.39 -18.81 21.80
N VAL A 161 7.39 -18.75 22.68
CA VAL A 161 6.68 -17.51 23.00
C VAL A 161 7.59 -16.63 23.84
N ALA A 162 7.74 -15.36 23.47
CA ALA A 162 8.55 -14.41 24.21
C ALA A 162 7.93 -14.10 25.59
N GLN A 163 8.75 -13.72 26.55
CA GLN A 163 8.26 -13.21 27.83
C GLN A 163 8.13 -11.69 27.72
N LEU A 164 6.95 -11.14 28.01
CA LEU A 164 6.70 -9.69 27.94
C LEU A 164 7.09 -8.98 29.24
N VAL A 165 6.81 -9.61 30.38
CA VAL A 165 7.05 -9.05 31.71
C VAL A 165 7.64 -10.07 32.65
N TYR A 166 8.35 -9.59 33.68
CA TYR A 166 8.88 -10.40 34.76
C TYR A 166 8.81 -9.62 36.08
N ARG A 167 8.89 -10.31 37.22
CA ARG A 167 9.00 -9.66 38.53
C ARG A 167 10.47 -9.39 38.85
N GLY A 168 10.79 -8.14 39.12
CA GLY A 168 12.12 -7.71 39.56
C GLY A 168 12.44 -8.15 40.99
N GLU A 169 13.63 -7.81 41.47
CA GLU A 169 14.09 -8.15 42.83
C GLU A 169 13.20 -7.54 43.93
N SER A 170 12.57 -6.39 43.65
CA SER A 170 11.60 -5.73 44.53
C SER A 170 10.20 -6.37 44.53
N GLY A 171 9.95 -7.34 43.65
CA GLY A 171 8.64 -7.95 43.43
C GLY A 171 7.73 -7.20 42.44
N GLU A 172 8.12 -5.99 42.03
CA GLU A 172 7.44 -5.17 41.04
C GLU A 172 7.55 -5.77 39.63
N LEU A 173 6.53 -5.55 38.80
CA LEU A 173 6.56 -5.97 37.40
C LEU A 173 7.45 -5.03 36.58
N VAL A 174 8.20 -5.63 35.66
CA VAL A 174 9.13 -4.95 34.77
C VAL A 174 8.94 -5.50 33.36
N LEU A 175 8.92 -4.60 32.37
CA LEU A 175 8.91 -4.96 30.96
C LEU A 175 10.25 -5.59 30.56
N THR A 176 10.23 -6.68 29.80
CA THR A 176 11.46 -7.24 29.22
C THR A 176 12.09 -6.29 28.22
N LYS A 177 13.39 -6.45 27.96
CA LYS A 177 14.13 -5.61 27.01
C LYS A 177 13.55 -5.73 25.60
N GLU A 178 13.20 -6.95 25.21
CA GLU A 178 12.64 -7.29 23.91
C GLU A 178 11.25 -6.65 23.74
N PHE A 179 10.40 -6.71 24.77
CA PHE A 179 9.09 -6.08 24.70
C PHE A 179 9.18 -4.55 24.66
N ARG A 180 10.11 -3.95 25.43
CA ARG A 180 10.40 -2.51 25.33
C ARG A 180 10.85 -2.09 23.92
N ALA A 181 11.64 -2.93 23.25
CA ALA A 181 12.03 -2.66 21.86
C ALA A 181 10.80 -2.69 20.93
N ALA A 182 9.94 -3.70 21.05
CA ALA A 182 8.70 -3.80 20.28
C ALA A 182 7.74 -2.61 20.52
N LEU A 183 7.58 -2.17 21.77
CA LEU A 183 6.79 -0.97 22.10
C LEU A 183 7.41 0.30 21.53
N SER A 184 8.74 0.38 21.46
CA SER A 184 9.43 1.53 20.86
C SER A 184 9.21 1.59 19.35
N ASP A 185 9.20 0.44 18.69
CA ASP A 185 8.88 0.31 17.27
C ASP A 185 7.40 0.67 17.02
N ILE A 186 6.47 0.21 17.87
CA ILE A 186 5.05 0.59 17.82
C ILE A 186 4.90 2.11 17.96
N PHE A 187 5.56 2.71 18.95
CA PHE A 187 5.55 4.16 19.15
C PHE A 187 5.99 4.90 17.88
N GLU A 188 7.09 4.46 17.24
CA GLU A 188 7.60 5.06 16.01
C GLU A 188 6.61 4.95 14.83
N ILE A 189 5.81 3.88 14.79
CA ILE A 189 4.77 3.65 13.77
C ILE A 189 3.58 4.59 13.95
N ILE A 190 3.14 4.79 15.20
CA ILE A 190 1.92 5.56 15.52
C ILE A 190 2.18 7.05 15.72
N ASP A 191 3.44 7.46 15.91
CA ASP A 191 3.92 8.85 15.75
C ASP A 191 3.89 9.22 14.26
N LEU A 192 2.71 9.60 13.77
CA LEU A 192 2.41 9.79 12.35
C LEU A 192 3.10 11.03 11.79
N ASP A 193 3.24 12.09 12.58
CA ASP A 193 3.92 13.31 12.14
C ASP A 193 5.45 13.28 12.39
N GLY A 194 5.94 12.33 13.18
CA GLY A 194 7.36 12.15 13.47
C GLY A 194 7.91 13.16 14.47
N ASN A 195 7.06 13.78 15.27
CA ASN A 195 7.47 14.81 16.22
C ASN A 195 8.04 14.23 17.53
N GLY A 196 7.96 12.90 17.71
CA GLY A 196 8.46 12.16 18.86
C GLY A 196 7.52 12.15 20.08
N LEU A 197 6.26 12.53 19.90
CA LEU A 197 5.18 12.51 20.88
C LEU A 197 3.92 11.91 20.22
N LEU A 198 2.95 11.48 21.03
CA LEU A 198 1.66 11.01 20.54
C LEU A 198 0.55 11.96 20.94
N SER A 199 -0.09 12.55 19.95
CA SER A 199 -1.35 13.27 20.09
C SER A 199 -2.51 12.31 20.41
N LEU A 200 -3.65 12.87 20.84
CA LEU A 200 -4.89 12.08 21.03
C LEU A 200 -5.32 11.41 19.73
N GLU A 201 -5.14 12.08 18.59
CA GLU A 201 -5.52 11.52 17.29
C GLU A 201 -4.67 10.29 16.94
N GLU A 202 -3.35 10.38 17.15
CA GLU A 202 -2.40 9.28 16.96
C GLU A 202 -2.67 8.12 17.92
N TYR A 203 -2.90 8.43 19.19
CA TYR A 203 -3.27 7.43 20.19
C TYR A 203 -4.60 6.74 19.84
N ASN A 204 -5.58 7.48 19.32
CA ASN A 204 -6.84 6.91 18.87
C ASN A 204 -6.71 6.00 17.64
N PHE A 205 -5.72 6.21 16.76
CA PHE A 205 -5.44 5.25 15.69
C PHE A 205 -4.90 3.93 16.24
N PHE A 206 -4.08 4.00 17.29
CA PHE A 206 -3.59 2.83 18.01
C PHE A 206 -4.74 2.08 18.70
N GLU A 207 -5.53 2.75 19.55
CA GLU A 207 -6.68 2.14 20.25
C GLU A 207 -7.70 1.53 19.28
N GLN A 208 -8.06 2.26 18.22
CA GLN A 208 -9.01 1.75 17.24
C GLN A 208 -8.51 0.47 16.56
N ARG A 209 -7.19 0.27 16.48
CA ARG A 209 -6.58 -0.91 15.87
C ARG A 209 -6.43 -2.08 16.85
N THR A 210 -6.20 -1.81 18.14
CA THR A 210 -5.89 -2.82 19.16
C THR A 210 -7.10 -3.23 19.97
N SER A 211 -7.99 -2.31 20.32
CA SER A 211 -9.20 -2.54 21.11
C SER A 211 -10.49 -2.36 20.28
N GLY A 212 -10.41 -1.66 19.15
CA GLY A 212 -11.60 -1.29 18.38
C GLY A 212 -12.36 -0.09 18.95
N GLU A 213 -11.80 0.54 19.99
CA GLU A 213 -12.39 1.66 20.70
C GLU A 213 -11.61 2.96 20.46
N LYS A 214 -12.12 4.08 20.99
CA LYS A 214 -11.43 5.36 20.98
C LYS A 214 -11.39 5.92 22.39
N CYS A 215 -10.25 6.48 22.75
CA CYS A 215 -10.05 7.33 23.90
C CYS A 215 -10.75 8.68 23.66
N ASP A 216 -11.66 9.05 24.56
CA ASP A 216 -12.27 10.38 24.57
C ASP A 216 -11.38 11.42 25.29
N GLU A 217 -11.77 12.68 25.24
CA GLU A 217 -10.98 13.78 25.82
C GLU A 217 -10.84 13.70 27.34
N ASP A 218 -11.84 13.11 28.03
CA ASP A 218 -11.84 12.99 29.49
C ASP A 218 -10.86 11.87 29.92
N ALA A 219 -10.92 10.70 29.28
CA ALA A 219 -9.96 9.63 29.45
C ALA A 219 -8.55 10.07 29.06
N TRP A 220 -8.41 10.85 27.99
CA TRP A 220 -7.12 11.40 27.57
C TRP A 220 -6.57 12.41 28.57
N ALA A 221 -7.42 13.25 29.18
CA ALA A 221 -7.00 14.16 30.24
C ALA A 221 -6.42 13.40 31.44
N ILE A 222 -7.09 12.32 31.85
CA ILE A 222 -6.59 11.42 32.91
C ILE A 222 -5.25 10.79 32.50
N CYS A 223 -5.13 10.31 31.26
CA CYS A 223 -3.87 9.77 30.75
C CYS A 223 -2.72 10.80 30.86
N ARG A 224 -2.95 12.05 30.44
CA ARG A 224 -1.93 13.11 30.50
C ARG A 224 -1.51 13.50 31.92
N GLU A 225 -2.38 13.31 32.91
CA GLU A 225 -2.09 13.61 34.32
C GLU A 225 -1.29 12.49 35.01
N ASN A 226 -1.43 11.25 34.53
CA ASN A 226 -0.85 10.06 35.19
C ASN A 226 0.44 9.55 34.53
N PHE A 227 0.72 9.91 33.28
CA PHE A 227 1.88 9.43 32.53
C PHE A 227 2.78 10.57 32.05
N ASP A 228 4.03 10.23 31.69
CA ASP A 228 4.97 11.21 31.16
C ASP A 228 4.47 11.84 29.84
N THR A 229 4.26 13.17 29.88
CA THR A 229 3.79 13.96 28.75
C THR A 229 4.63 15.20 28.51
N LYS A 230 4.64 15.68 27.27
CA LYS A 230 5.26 16.94 26.87
C LYS A 230 4.35 17.64 25.87
N ARG A 231 4.17 18.96 26.01
CA ARG A 231 3.25 19.75 25.15
C ARG A 231 1.82 19.17 25.07
N ASN A 232 1.35 18.55 26.17
CA ASN A 232 0.06 17.85 26.26
C ASN A 232 -0.07 16.60 25.37
N GLU A 233 1.05 16.02 24.93
CA GLU A 233 1.12 14.81 24.12
C GLU A 233 1.96 13.75 24.87
N LEU A 234 1.64 12.47 24.66
CA LEU A 234 2.27 11.36 25.38
C LEU A 234 3.70 11.15 24.86
N THR A 235 4.67 11.03 25.77
CA THR A 235 6.05 10.71 25.36
C THR A 235 6.20 9.21 25.14
N ARG A 236 7.32 8.80 24.54
CA ARG A 236 7.69 7.38 24.47
C ARG A 236 7.77 6.73 25.84
N GLN A 237 8.26 7.45 26.85
CA GLN A 237 8.37 6.93 28.21
C GLN A 237 6.97 6.76 28.83
N GLY A 238 6.09 7.74 28.65
CA GLY A 238 4.70 7.64 29.09
C GLY A 238 3.95 6.47 28.42
N PHE A 239 4.20 6.23 27.13
CA PHE A 239 3.63 5.08 26.42
C PHE A 239 4.11 3.73 27.01
N MET A 240 5.37 3.64 27.43
CA MET A 240 5.90 2.43 28.10
C MET A 240 5.28 2.24 29.48
N GLU A 241 5.09 3.33 30.23
CA GLU A 241 4.46 3.32 31.55
C GLU A 241 2.99 2.87 31.47
N LEU A 242 2.26 3.33 30.45
CA LEU A 242 0.89 2.93 30.18
C LEU A 242 0.78 1.41 29.95
N ASN A 243 1.62 0.85 29.08
CA ASN A 243 1.63 -0.60 28.83
C ASN A 243 2.10 -1.41 30.06
N LEU A 244 2.97 -0.84 30.90
CA LEU A 244 3.35 -1.46 32.16
C LEU A 244 2.20 -1.42 33.19
N MET A 245 1.40 -0.35 33.21
CA MET A 245 0.21 -0.26 34.04
C MET A 245 -0.81 -1.34 33.67
N GLU A 246 -1.08 -1.53 32.38
CA GLU A 246 -1.95 -2.61 31.88
C GLU A 246 -1.48 -4.00 32.35
N ALA A 247 -0.16 -4.24 32.31
CA ALA A 247 0.43 -5.47 32.84
C ALA A 247 0.21 -5.64 34.35
N ASN A 248 0.29 -4.54 35.11
CA ASN A 248 0.08 -4.54 36.56
C ASN A 248 -1.38 -4.77 36.93
N ASP A 249 -2.32 -4.16 36.21
CA ASP A 249 -3.76 -4.31 36.43
C ASP A 249 -4.23 -5.77 36.28
N ARG A 250 -3.48 -6.57 35.50
CA ARG A 250 -3.70 -8.02 35.36
C ARG A 250 -2.71 -8.89 36.13
N GLU A 251 -2.07 -8.35 37.17
CA GLU A 251 -1.12 -9.05 38.05
C GLU A 251 0.05 -9.74 37.30
N GLY A 252 0.36 -9.28 36.08
CA GLY A 252 1.41 -9.81 35.23
C GLY A 252 0.95 -10.81 34.17
N ASP A 253 -0.36 -11.07 34.02
CA ASP A 253 -0.91 -11.84 32.91
C ASP A 253 -0.75 -11.05 31.58
N PRO A 254 0.02 -11.57 30.61
CA PRO A 254 0.32 -10.86 29.37
C PRO A 254 -0.76 -10.99 28.29
N SER A 255 -1.92 -11.59 28.60
CA SER A 255 -2.92 -11.93 27.59
C SER A 255 -3.42 -10.74 26.76
N ASP A 256 -3.70 -9.59 27.39
CA ASP A 256 -4.15 -8.39 26.67
C ASP A 256 -3.01 -7.73 25.88
N LEU A 257 -1.82 -7.66 26.47
CA LEU A 257 -0.63 -7.15 25.78
C LEU A 257 -0.34 -7.96 24.50
N TRP A 258 -0.61 -9.26 24.50
CA TRP A 258 -0.49 -10.09 23.31
C TRP A 258 -1.52 -9.74 22.24
N VAL A 259 -2.77 -9.43 22.60
CA VAL A 259 -3.79 -8.95 21.66
C VAL A 259 -3.32 -7.66 20.99
N THR A 260 -2.77 -6.73 21.77
CA THR A 260 -2.19 -5.48 21.29
C THR A 260 -1.03 -5.72 20.32
N LEU A 261 -0.07 -6.58 20.68
CA LEU A 261 1.08 -6.91 19.84
C LEU A 261 0.68 -7.60 18.52
N GLU A 262 -0.20 -8.60 18.59
CA GLU A 262 -0.71 -9.33 17.42
C GLU A 262 -1.47 -8.37 16.48
N SER A 263 -2.26 -7.45 17.05
CA SER A 263 -2.95 -6.39 16.29
C SER A 263 -1.99 -5.40 15.61
N MET A 264 -0.81 -5.17 16.20
CA MET A 264 0.25 -4.36 15.59
C MET A 264 1.15 -5.17 14.64
N GLY A 265 0.81 -6.42 14.33
CA GLY A 265 1.48 -7.26 13.35
C GLY A 265 2.72 -8.01 13.88
N TYR A 266 2.86 -8.12 15.20
CA TYR A 266 3.89 -8.95 15.84
C TYR A 266 3.43 -10.39 16.01
N ASN A 267 4.33 -11.33 15.77
CA ASN A 267 4.13 -12.71 16.19
C ASN A 267 4.54 -12.92 17.66
N ARG A 268 4.28 -14.12 18.18
CA ARG A 268 4.64 -14.49 19.56
C ARG A 268 6.13 -14.61 19.84
N ALA A 269 7.01 -14.43 18.85
CA ALA A 269 8.45 -14.28 19.03
C ALA A 269 8.89 -12.80 19.11
N LEU A 270 7.96 -11.85 19.16
CA LEU A 270 8.21 -10.40 19.05
C LEU A 270 8.87 -10.00 17.72
N GLU A 271 8.56 -10.70 16.64
CA GLU A 271 8.96 -10.32 15.29
C GLU A 271 7.77 -9.70 14.56
N MET A 272 7.95 -8.51 14.00
CA MET A 272 6.94 -7.88 13.14
C MET A 272 6.93 -8.57 11.77
N VAL A 273 5.84 -9.28 11.48
CA VAL A 273 5.68 -10.14 10.30
C VAL A 273 4.41 -9.84 9.51
N GLU A 274 3.44 -9.16 10.12
CA GLU A 274 2.13 -8.84 9.56
C GLU A 274 1.88 -7.35 9.43
N ALA A 275 2.95 -6.55 9.54
CA ALA A 275 2.93 -5.12 9.35
C ALA A 275 4.07 -4.65 8.44
N CYS A 276 3.83 -3.56 7.70
CA CYS A 276 4.83 -2.85 6.93
C CYS A 276 4.64 -1.34 7.13
N PRO A 277 5.40 -0.74 8.06
CA PRO A 277 5.48 0.70 8.23
C PRO A 277 5.98 1.39 6.96
N PHE A 278 5.49 2.60 6.69
CA PHE A 278 5.88 3.40 5.53
C PHE A 278 5.85 4.90 5.83
N THR A 279 6.46 5.68 4.95
CA THR A 279 6.37 7.15 4.95
C THR A 279 5.83 7.64 3.62
N VAL A 280 4.91 8.60 3.68
CA VAL A 280 4.37 9.35 2.55
C VAL A 280 4.90 10.78 2.60
N SER A 281 5.38 11.28 1.46
CA SER A 281 5.79 12.67 1.33
C SER A 281 5.13 13.32 0.13
N VAL A 282 4.69 14.55 0.31
CA VAL A 282 4.11 15.41 -0.72
C VAL A 282 4.96 16.66 -0.83
N TYR A 283 5.44 16.93 -2.05
CA TYR A 283 6.20 18.12 -2.38
C TYR A 283 5.38 18.98 -3.34
N THR A 284 5.36 20.28 -3.12
CA THR A 284 4.63 21.26 -3.94
C THR A 284 5.46 22.53 -4.16
N GLU A 285 5.39 23.13 -5.36
CA GLU A 285 6.13 24.35 -5.69
C GLU A 285 5.56 25.60 -5.00
N ALA A 286 4.23 25.71 -4.92
CA ALA A 286 3.59 26.99 -4.63
C ALA A 286 3.21 27.25 -3.16
N PHE A 287 3.09 26.22 -2.32
CA PHE A 287 2.59 26.34 -0.95
C PHE A 287 3.00 25.13 -0.12
N LYS A 288 2.96 25.23 1.22
CA LYS A 288 3.13 24.05 2.10
C LYS A 288 1.93 23.12 2.01
N PRO A 289 2.09 21.87 1.58
CA PRO A 289 0.95 20.96 1.42
C PRO A 289 0.38 20.59 2.78
N THR A 290 -0.95 20.49 2.87
CA THR A 290 -1.64 20.01 4.07
C THR A 290 -2.06 18.57 3.83
N LEU A 291 -1.37 17.65 4.49
CA LEU A 291 -1.70 16.22 4.52
C LEU A 291 -2.27 15.88 5.89
N GLN A 292 -3.42 15.23 5.94
CA GLN A 292 -4.10 14.86 7.18
C GLN A 292 -4.46 13.38 7.17
N PRO A 293 -4.21 12.63 8.27
CA PRO A 293 -4.79 11.31 8.49
C PRO A 293 -6.30 11.34 8.31
N VAL A 294 -6.88 10.33 7.67
CA VAL A 294 -8.32 10.13 7.65
C VAL A 294 -8.66 8.65 7.78
N SER A 295 -9.59 8.33 8.67
CA SER A 295 -10.29 7.05 8.64
C SER A 295 -11.45 7.14 7.65
N LEU A 296 -11.50 6.20 6.71
CA LEU A 296 -12.53 6.15 5.67
C LEU A 296 -13.16 4.76 5.65
N GLU A 297 -14.42 4.66 6.09
CA GLU A 297 -15.19 3.41 6.00
C GLU A 297 -15.21 2.86 4.57
N SER A 298 -15.27 3.76 3.57
CA SER A 298 -15.26 3.41 2.15
C SER A 298 -13.86 3.33 1.53
N GLY A 299 -12.77 3.49 2.30
CA GLY A 299 -11.40 3.57 1.79
C GLY A 299 -11.01 2.40 0.88
N HIS A 300 -11.39 1.18 1.27
CA HIS A 300 -11.15 -0.02 0.47
C HIS A 300 -11.89 0.00 -0.89
N LYS A 301 -13.15 0.48 -0.90
CA LYS A 301 -13.95 0.65 -2.14
C LYS A 301 -13.32 1.70 -3.06
N ILE A 302 -12.84 2.81 -2.49
CA ILE A 302 -12.17 3.89 -3.23
C ILE A 302 -10.89 3.36 -3.88
N LEU A 303 -10.03 2.72 -3.09
CA LEU A 303 -8.76 2.18 -3.56
C LEU A 303 -8.95 1.12 -4.65
N ASN A 304 -9.85 0.15 -4.46
CA ASN A 304 -10.13 -0.88 -5.47
C ASN A 304 -10.63 -0.31 -6.79
N THR A 305 -11.50 0.70 -6.71
CA THR A 305 -12.04 1.36 -7.89
C THR A 305 -10.95 2.16 -8.61
N ALA A 306 -10.12 2.91 -7.87
CA ALA A 306 -8.98 3.64 -8.43
C ALA A 306 -7.96 2.70 -9.10
N LEU A 307 -7.66 1.57 -8.45
CA LEU A 307 -6.82 0.51 -8.99
C LEU A 307 -7.41 -0.09 -10.27
N CYS A 308 -8.71 -0.39 -10.29
CA CYS A 308 -9.39 -0.88 -11.49
C CYS A 308 -9.34 0.13 -12.62
N GLN A 309 -9.61 1.41 -12.35
CA GLN A 309 -9.54 2.49 -13.34
C GLN A 309 -8.12 2.62 -13.90
N SER A 310 -7.09 2.61 -13.05
CA SER A 310 -5.69 2.66 -13.47
C SER A 310 -5.29 1.49 -14.36
N VAL A 311 -5.63 0.25 -13.98
CA VAL A 311 -5.28 -0.95 -14.77
C VAL A 311 -6.03 -0.98 -16.10
N ILE A 312 -7.30 -0.59 -16.13
CA ILE A 312 -8.09 -0.54 -17.37
C ILE A 312 -7.55 0.55 -18.32
N ALA A 313 -7.15 1.70 -17.79
CA ALA A 313 -6.65 2.81 -18.60
C ALA A 313 -5.29 2.51 -19.24
N LYS A 314 -4.42 1.77 -18.54
CA LYS A 314 -3.02 1.52 -18.97
C LYS A 314 -2.76 0.11 -19.49
N GLY A 315 -3.67 -0.83 -19.22
CA GLY A 315 -3.47 -2.25 -19.49
C GLY A 315 -3.91 -2.70 -20.87
N GLU A 316 -3.32 -3.80 -21.33
CA GLU A 316 -3.75 -4.48 -22.55
C GLU A 316 -5.07 -5.22 -22.31
N ALA A 317 -6.06 -4.96 -23.15
CA ALA A 317 -7.37 -5.58 -23.08
C ALA A 317 -7.44 -6.87 -23.90
N ARG A 318 -7.80 -7.99 -23.27
CA ARG A 318 -7.99 -9.29 -23.93
C ARG A 318 -9.32 -9.91 -23.54
N PRO A 319 -10.27 -10.10 -24.49
CA PRO A 319 -11.47 -10.88 -24.25
C PRO A 319 -11.14 -12.34 -23.93
N ILE A 320 -11.89 -12.96 -23.01
CA ILE A 320 -11.75 -14.40 -22.77
C ILE A 320 -12.26 -15.16 -23.99
N LYS A 321 -11.52 -16.19 -24.42
CA LYS A 321 -11.88 -17.01 -25.58
C LYS A 321 -13.28 -17.61 -25.40
N GLY A 322 -14.14 -17.39 -26.38
CA GLY A 322 -15.56 -17.83 -26.33
C GLY A 322 -16.50 -16.89 -25.57
N HIS A 323 -16.01 -15.87 -24.86
CA HIS A 323 -16.80 -14.98 -24.02
C HIS A 323 -16.42 -13.51 -24.18
N GLN A 324 -16.83 -12.90 -25.30
CA GLN A 324 -16.47 -11.51 -25.67
C GLN A 324 -16.93 -10.44 -24.65
N ALA A 325 -17.95 -10.75 -23.85
CA ALA A 325 -18.45 -9.84 -22.81
C ALA A 325 -17.56 -9.80 -21.56
N VAL A 326 -16.60 -10.71 -21.42
CA VAL A 326 -15.67 -10.77 -20.29
C VAL A 326 -14.27 -10.43 -20.80
N VAL A 327 -13.71 -9.33 -20.30
CA VAL A 327 -12.43 -8.78 -20.75
C VAL A 327 -11.46 -8.73 -19.59
N VAL A 328 -10.27 -9.31 -19.78
CA VAL A 328 -9.15 -9.19 -18.84
C VAL A 328 -8.25 -8.05 -19.32
N TYR A 329 -8.05 -7.06 -18.45
CA TYR A 329 -7.07 -5.99 -18.65
C TYR A 329 -5.82 -6.36 -17.88
N THR A 330 -4.66 -6.37 -18.53
CA THR A 330 -3.37 -6.65 -17.89
C THR A 330 -2.44 -5.46 -18.05
N TYR A 331 -2.14 -4.81 -16.94
CA TYR A 331 -1.16 -3.74 -16.87
C TYR A 331 0.19 -4.31 -16.41
N ARG A 332 1.27 -3.96 -17.12
CA ARG A 332 2.64 -4.38 -16.80
C ARG A 332 3.51 -3.16 -16.59
N SER A 333 4.09 -3.05 -15.41
CA SER A 333 5.11 -2.06 -15.04
C SER A 333 6.46 -2.74 -14.83
N GLU A 334 7.52 -1.97 -14.57
CA GLU A 334 8.81 -2.54 -14.21
C GLU A 334 8.77 -3.30 -12.87
N ALA A 335 7.91 -2.89 -11.94
CA ALA A 335 7.86 -3.43 -10.58
C ALA A 335 6.81 -4.53 -10.38
N ARG A 336 5.70 -4.50 -11.12
CA ARG A 336 4.56 -5.42 -10.93
C ARG A 336 3.73 -5.61 -12.19
N ILE A 337 2.95 -6.68 -12.21
CA ILE A 337 1.84 -6.90 -13.13
C ILE A 337 0.54 -6.90 -12.33
N SER A 338 -0.46 -6.19 -12.82
CA SER A 338 -1.81 -6.14 -12.23
C SER A 338 -2.84 -6.45 -13.30
N SER A 339 -3.78 -7.34 -12.97
CA SER A 339 -4.86 -7.70 -13.89
C SER A 339 -6.23 -7.42 -13.29
N VAL A 340 -7.17 -6.99 -14.13
CA VAL A 340 -8.57 -6.68 -13.77
C VAL A 340 -9.49 -7.41 -14.73
N ILE A 341 -10.51 -8.09 -14.21
CA ILE A 341 -11.56 -8.69 -15.03
C ILE A 341 -12.75 -7.73 -15.05
N SER A 342 -13.22 -7.39 -16.25
CA SER A 342 -14.46 -6.67 -16.47
C SER A 342 -15.50 -7.61 -17.05
N ASN A 343 -16.60 -7.79 -16.34
CA ASN A 343 -17.76 -8.53 -16.81
C ASN A 343 -18.81 -7.55 -17.31
N LYS A 344 -18.96 -7.43 -18.64
CA LYS A 344 -19.97 -6.57 -19.28
C LYS A 344 -21.30 -7.29 -19.51
N SER A 345 -21.39 -8.56 -19.16
CA SER A 345 -22.62 -9.34 -19.32
C SER A 345 -23.63 -9.06 -18.20
N ASN A 346 -24.85 -9.55 -18.39
CA ASN A 346 -25.92 -9.47 -17.39
C ASN A 346 -25.92 -10.64 -16.40
N GLN A 347 -24.94 -11.54 -16.48
CA GLN A 347 -24.83 -12.69 -15.61
C GLN A 347 -23.50 -12.66 -14.86
N LYS A 348 -23.50 -13.24 -13.67
CA LYS A 348 -22.28 -13.53 -12.94
C LYS A 348 -21.45 -14.56 -13.72
N VAL A 349 -20.13 -14.41 -13.70
CA VAL A 349 -19.20 -15.36 -14.33
C VAL A 349 -18.16 -15.82 -13.32
N ILE A 350 -17.73 -17.07 -13.41
CA ILE A 350 -16.60 -17.59 -12.65
C ILE A 350 -15.43 -17.75 -13.63
N VAL A 351 -14.37 -16.98 -13.43
CA VAL A 351 -13.17 -17.03 -14.26
C VAL A 351 -12.12 -17.86 -13.54
N HIS A 352 -11.76 -19.00 -14.13
CA HIS A 352 -10.62 -19.79 -13.72
C HIS A 352 -9.34 -19.15 -14.25
N VAL A 353 -8.35 -18.99 -13.37
CA VAL A 353 -7.06 -18.35 -13.64
C VAL A 353 -5.96 -19.34 -13.33
N ASN A 354 -5.11 -19.64 -14.32
CA ASN A 354 -3.97 -20.55 -14.17
C ASN A 354 -2.66 -19.82 -14.51
N ASN A 355 -1.78 -19.70 -13.52
CA ASN A 355 -0.45 -19.12 -13.62
C ASN A 355 0.69 -20.16 -13.49
N GLU A 356 0.44 -21.47 -13.56
CA GLU A 356 1.44 -22.52 -13.29
C GLU A 356 2.68 -22.46 -14.19
N GLN A 357 2.53 -21.90 -15.39
CA GLN A 357 3.64 -21.71 -16.32
C GLN A 357 4.49 -20.47 -16.01
N SER A 358 4.08 -19.65 -15.04
CA SER A 358 4.87 -18.53 -14.56
C SER A 358 6.11 -19.02 -13.81
N LYS A 359 7.24 -18.32 -13.97
CA LYS A 359 8.51 -18.66 -13.33
C LYS A 359 9.03 -17.46 -12.55
N ASN A 360 9.53 -17.74 -11.34
CA ASN A 360 10.01 -16.71 -10.41
C ASN A 360 8.95 -15.63 -10.13
N CYS A 361 7.69 -16.03 -10.00
CA CYS A 361 6.56 -15.15 -9.73
C CYS A 361 5.93 -15.46 -8.36
N THR A 362 5.49 -14.43 -7.67
CA THR A 362 4.63 -14.51 -6.49
C THR A 362 3.32 -13.79 -6.80
N SER A 363 2.21 -14.37 -6.36
CA SER A 363 0.86 -13.82 -6.56
C SER A 363 0.29 -13.29 -5.25
N SER A 364 -0.48 -12.20 -5.34
CA SER A 364 -1.29 -11.68 -4.24
C SER A 364 -2.38 -12.65 -3.78
N ARG A 365 -2.76 -13.62 -4.63
CA ARG A 365 -3.73 -14.68 -4.28
C ARG A 365 -3.13 -15.83 -3.47
N GLY A 366 -1.80 -15.88 -3.35
CA GLY A 366 -1.10 -16.99 -2.68
C GLY A 366 -1.18 -18.36 -3.39
N MET A 367 -1.85 -18.43 -4.55
CA MET A 367 -2.08 -19.65 -5.32
C MET A 367 -1.72 -19.43 -6.79
N ASN A 368 -1.26 -20.50 -7.46
CA ASN A 368 -0.99 -20.47 -8.91
C ASN A 368 -2.26 -20.68 -9.73
N VAL A 369 -3.23 -21.44 -9.20
CA VAL A 369 -4.51 -21.73 -9.84
C VAL A 369 -5.62 -21.36 -8.89
N PHE A 370 -6.60 -20.58 -9.34
CA PHE A 370 -7.73 -20.14 -8.54
C PHE A 370 -8.90 -19.71 -9.41
N ALA A 371 -10.06 -19.49 -8.80
CA ALA A 371 -11.26 -18.97 -9.46
C ALA A 371 -11.63 -17.58 -8.93
N VAL A 372 -12.12 -16.71 -9.80
CA VAL A 372 -12.60 -15.37 -9.47
C VAL A 372 -14.06 -15.26 -9.89
N GLU A 373 -14.94 -15.05 -8.92
CA GLU A 373 -16.37 -14.81 -9.17
C GLU A 373 -16.61 -13.33 -9.49
N VAL A 374 -16.95 -13.00 -10.73
CA VAL A 374 -17.16 -11.61 -11.18
C VAL A 374 -18.65 -11.34 -11.40
N PRO A 375 -19.30 -10.53 -10.56
CA PRO A 375 -20.72 -10.19 -10.72
C PRO A 375 -21.03 -9.50 -12.05
N ALA A 376 -22.29 -9.58 -12.48
CA ALA A 376 -22.77 -8.93 -13.69
C ALA A 376 -22.48 -7.42 -13.69
N ARG A 377 -22.02 -6.87 -14.82
CA ARG A 377 -21.75 -5.44 -15.01
C ARG A 377 -20.73 -4.84 -14.02
N THR A 378 -19.84 -5.65 -13.46
CA THR A 378 -18.81 -5.18 -12.53
C THR A 378 -17.40 -5.32 -13.08
N LYS A 379 -16.45 -4.75 -12.34
CA LYS A 379 -15.01 -4.89 -12.56
C LYS A 379 -14.39 -5.32 -11.24
N MET A 380 -13.45 -6.25 -11.29
CA MET A 380 -12.74 -6.69 -10.10
C MET A 380 -11.27 -6.90 -10.37
N VAL A 381 -10.45 -6.59 -9.36
CA VAL A 381 -9.04 -6.93 -9.35
C VAL A 381 -8.89 -8.44 -9.38
N CYS A 382 -8.23 -8.95 -10.40
CA CYS A 382 -7.98 -10.37 -10.59
C CYS A 382 -6.84 -10.82 -9.67
N GLN A 383 -5.67 -10.23 -9.87
CA GLN A 383 -4.43 -10.57 -9.17
C GLN A 383 -3.38 -9.48 -9.36
N HIS A 384 -2.42 -9.47 -8.44
CA HIS A 384 -1.13 -8.82 -8.62
C HIS A 384 -0.04 -9.89 -8.67
N ILE A 385 0.95 -9.67 -9.52
CA ILE A 385 2.11 -10.53 -9.66
C ILE A 385 3.38 -9.68 -9.54
N MET A 386 4.33 -10.20 -8.77
CA MET A 386 5.67 -9.65 -8.63
C MET A 386 6.71 -10.76 -8.80
N PRO A 387 7.97 -10.43 -9.12
CA PRO A 387 9.04 -11.39 -9.04
C PRO A 387 9.25 -11.86 -7.59
N THR A 388 9.42 -13.17 -7.40
CA THR A 388 9.79 -13.75 -6.09
C THR A 388 11.20 -13.31 -5.71
N ASN A 389 12.12 -13.33 -6.67
CA ASN A 389 13.48 -12.83 -6.54
C ASN A 389 13.80 -11.85 -7.68
N GLU A 390 14.00 -10.57 -7.34
CA GLU A 390 14.30 -9.50 -8.31
C GLU A 390 15.66 -9.66 -9.00
N LYS A 391 16.56 -10.48 -8.43
CA LYS A 391 17.90 -10.74 -9.01
C LYS A 391 17.89 -11.85 -10.07
N GLN A 392 16.76 -12.49 -10.31
CA GLN A 392 16.60 -13.56 -11.29
C GLN A 392 15.61 -13.12 -12.38
N GLU A 393 15.79 -13.64 -13.59
CA GLU A 393 14.78 -13.47 -14.64
C GLU A 393 13.44 -14.05 -14.18
N TRP A 394 12.34 -13.42 -14.60
CA TRP A 394 10.99 -13.88 -14.29
C TRP A 394 10.13 -13.80 -15.54
N SER A 395 9.18 -14.72 -15.65
CA SER A 395 8.27 -14.79 -16.79
C SER A 395 6.86 -15.01 -16.31
N TYR A 396 5.96 -14.12 -16.72
CA TYR A 396 4.53 -14.22 -16.44
C TYR A 396 3.80 -14.90 -17.60
N SER A 397 3.14 -16.02 -17.30
CA SER A 397 2.25 -16.75 -18.20
C SER A 397 0.97 -17.08 -17.46
N CYS A 398 -0.16 -16.61 -18.00
CA CYS A 398 -1.48 -16.75 -17.40
C CYS A 398 -2.49 -17.17 -18.46
N VAL A 399 -3.30 -18.16 -18.12
CA VAL A 399 -4.40 -18.67 -18.93
C VAL A 399 -5.70 -18.53 -18.16
N GLU A 400 -6.68 -17.87 -18.75
CA GLU A 400 -8.00 -17.64 -18.19
C GLU A 400 -9.09 -18.30 -19.03
N SER A 401 -10.03 -18.91 -18.35
CA SER A 401 -11.19 -19.56 -18.95
C SER A 401 -12.42 -19.40 -18.07
N ILE A 402 -13.62 -19.44 -18.64
CA ILE A 402 -14.85 -19.47 -17.85
C ILE A 402 -15.09 -20.90 -17.35
N VAL A 403 -15.46 -21.02 -16.08
CA VAL A 403 -16.00 -22.27 -15.51
C VAL A 403 -17.47 -22.35 -15.90
N MET A 404 -17.85 -23.40 -16.64
CA MET A 404 -19.23 -23.68 -17.03
C MET A 404 -20.10 -24.08 -15.85
#